data_AF-A0A9E1XYS7-F1
#
_entry.id   AF-A0A9E1XYS7-F1
#
_cell.length_a   1.000
_cell.length_b   1.000
_cell.length_c   1.000
_cell.angle_alpha   90.00
_cell.angle_beta   90.00
_cell.angle_gamma   90.00
#
_symmetry.space_group_name_H-M   'P 1'
#
loop_
_entity.id
_entity.type
_entity.pdbx_description
1 polymer ?
#
loop_
_entity_poly.entity_id
_entity_poly.type
_entity_poly.pdbx_seq_one_letter_code
_entity_poly.pdbx_strand_id
1 'polypeptide(L)'
;METMVKKKLCWNCEGEVHEHATRCAYCGAELSATSDEEGQQPSPPYDISGHDEEYTKIPDPPYMAAKENSDIEEKVTDVEWDNAIEEAHEKQDVEGAKKDSIVPLLALSLGSTLFIFGMALLFFSDNGFFTLQWNASRWPVYIILGIPSLIFGWRKLKTLDHS
;
A
#
# COMPACT_ATOMS: atom_id res chain seq x y z
N MET A 1 -40.68 -7.80 -6.97
CA MET A 1 -39.95 -6.90 -7.89
C MET A 1 -38.84 -6.29 -7.06
N GLU A 2 -37.61 -6.79 -7.20
CA GLU A 2 -36.44 -6.20 -6.55
C GLU A 2 -35.97 -5.03 -7.42
N THR A 3 -36.03 -3.83 -6.89
CA THR A 3 -35.47 -2.64 -7.55
C THR A 3 -33.96 -2.67 -7.39
N MET A 4 -33.21 -2.76 -8.49
CA MET A 4 -31.75 -2.65 -8.45
C MET A 4 -31.36 -1.24 -8.00
N VAL A 5 -30.77 -1.14 -6.81
CA VAL A 5 -30.27 0.12 -6.27
C VAL A 5 -28.91 0.41 -6.91
N LYS A 6 -28.83 1.52 -7.64
CA LYS A 6 -27.58 2.00 -8.24
C LYS A 6 -26.59 2.43 -7.15
N LYS A 7 -25.32 2.12 -7.38
CA LYS A 7 -24.19 2.41 -6.49
C LYS A 7 -23.12 3.19 -7.24
N LYS A 8 -22.37 4.03 -6.53
CA LYS A 8 -21.17 4.74 -7.00
C LYS A 8 -19.99 4.44 -6.07
N LEU A 9 -18.77 4.70 -6.52
CA LEU A 9 -17.56 4.57 -5.68
C LEU A 9 -17.19 5.92 -5.08
N CYS A 10 -16.75 5.93 -3.82
CA CYS A 10 -16.19 7.11 -3.19
C CYS A 10 -14.81 7.42 -3.78
N TRP A 11 -14.60 8.65 -4.23
CA TRP A 11 -13.31 9.10 -4.79
C TRP A 11 -12.15 9.10 -3.77
N ASN A 12 -12.45 9.15 -2.47
CA ASN A 12 -11.44 9.28 -1.41
C ASN A 12 -10.99 7.93 -0.84
N CYS A 13 -11.89 6.94 -0.74
CA CYS A 13 -11.60 5.66 -0.08
C CYS A 13 -12.08 4.43 -0.87
N GLU A 14 -12.54 4.62 -2.10
CA GLU A 14 -13.03 3.57 -2.99
C GLU A 14 -14.19 2.73 -2.42
N GLY A 15 -14.85 3.20 -1.37
CA GLY A 15 -16.00 2.53 -0.78
C GLY A 15 -17.24 2.63 -1.69
N GLU A 16 -17.97 1.53 -1.83
CA GLU A 16 -19.26 1.51 -2.53
C GLU A 16 -20.33 2.24 -1.71
N VAL A 17 -20.92 3.28 -2.28
CA VAL A 17 -21.94 4.11 -1.63
C VAL A 17 -23.16 4.24 -2.53
N HIS A 18 -24.31 4.55 -1.93
CA HIS A 18 -25.53 4.82 -2.70
C HIS A 18 -25.32 6.00 -3.66
N GLU A 19 -25.93 5.92 -4.85
CA GLU A 19 -25.82 6.96 -5.89
C GLU A 19 -26.15 8.36 -5.35
N HIS A 20 -27.18 8.48 -4.50
CA HIS A 20 -27.64 9.74 -3.90
C HIS A 20 -27.01 10.06 -2.54
N ALA A 21 -26.00 9.32 -2.09
CA ALA A 21 -25.30 9.67 -0.85
C ALA A 21 -24.50 10.97 -1.06
N THR A 22 -24.74 11.96 -0.20
CA THR A 22 -24.00 13.23 -0.13
C THR A 22 -22.71 13.12 0.68
N ARG A 23 -22.60 12.09 1.53
CA ARG A 23 -21.42 11.84 2.37
C ARG A 23 -21.08 10.36 2.39
N CYS A 24 -19.79 10.04 2.32
CA CYS A 24 -19.31 8.67 2.38
C CYS A 24 -19.48 8.11 3.80
N ALA A 25 -20.15 6.96 3.93
CA ALA A 25 -20.34 6.28 5.22
C ALA A 25 -19.04 5.70 5.81
N TYR A 26 -18.00 5.54 4.99
CA TYR A 26 -16.73 4.96 5.42
C TYR A 26 -15.73 6.01 5.89
N CYS A 27 -15.49 7.05 5.09
CA CYS A 27 -14.46 8.05 5.35
C CYS A 27 -15.00 9.46 5.66
N GLY A 28 -16.32 9.68 5.60
CA GLY A 28 -16.93 10.98 5.89
C GLY A 28 -16.72 12.06 4.82
N ALA A 29 -16.04 11.73 3.71
CA ALA A 29 -15.83 12.65 2.59
C ALA A 29 -17.17 13.06 1.95
N GLU A 30 -17.29 14.32 1.53
CA GLU A 30 -18.44 14.81 0.79
C GLU A 30 -18.41 14.30 -0.65
N LEU A 31 -19.54 13.75 -1.08
CA LEU A 31 -19.79 13.14 -2.37
C LEU A 31 -20.78 14.04 -3.13
N SER A 32 -20.39 15.29 -3.37
CA SER A 32 -21.20 16.28 -4.07
C SER A 32 -21.45 15.82 -5.50
N ALA A 33 -22.55 15.09 -5.71
CA ALA A 33 -23.09 14.83 -7.02
C ALA A 33 -23.93 16.05 -7.39
N THR A 34 -23.38 16.90 -8.26
CA THR A 34 -24.15 17.89 -9.03
C THR A 34 -25.05 17.11 -9.99
N SER A 35 -26.16 16.61 -9.49
CA SER A 35 -27.17 15.92 -10.29
C SER A 35 -28.51 16.52 -9.92
N ASP A 36 -28.82 17.64 -10.57
CA ASP A 36 -30.20 18.07 -10.86
C ASP A 36 -30.30 19.11 -12.00
N GLU A 37 -29.21 19.50 -12.69
CA GLU A 37 -29.34 20.29 -13.92
C GLU A 37 -28.64 19.60 -15.10
N GLU A 38 -29.46 19.15 -16.06
CA GLU A 38 -29.05 18.61 -17.35
C GLU A 38 -28.10 19.61 -18.07
N GLY A 39 -26.83 19.24 -18.23
CA GLY A 39 -25.97 19.81 -19.26
C GLY A 39 -24.63 20.42 -18.84
N GLN A 40 -24.33 20.58 -17.55
CA GLN A 40 -23.06 21.19 -17.14
C GLN A 40 -21.99 20.11 -16.83
N GLN A 41 -21.00 19.98 -17.71
CA GLN A 41 -19.75 19.30 -17.40
C GLN A 41 -19.15 19.90 -16.11
N PRO A 42 -18.69 19.08 -15.15
CA PRO A 42 -18.01 19.61 -13.97
C PRO A 42 -16.73 20.32 -14.42
N SER A 43 -16.71 21.65 -14.29
CA SER A 43 -15.50 22.42 -14.50
C SER A 43 -14.50 22.07 -13.39
N PRO A 44 -13.22 21.88 -13.71
CA PRO A 44 -12.19 21.71 -12.69
C PRO A 44 -12.19 22.92 -11.73
N PRO A 45 -11.73 22.75 -10.48
CA PRO A 45 -11.71 23.82 -9.47
C PRO A 45 -10.73 24.96 -9.77
N TYR A 46 -10.13 24.99 -10.95
CA TYR A 46 -9.27 26.07 -11.42
C TYR A 46 -9.90 26.73 -12.66
N ASP A 47 -10.02 28.05 -12.60
CA ASP A 47 -10.58 28.88 -13.66
C ASP A 47 -9.54 29.06 -14.77
N ILE A 48 -9.83 28.56 -15.98
CA ILE A 48 -8.96 28.71 -17.17
C ILE A 48 -9.42 29.91 -18.02
N SER A 49 -10.50 30.59 -17.65
CA SER A 49 -11.17 31.61 -18.46
C SER A 49 -10.61 33.02 -18.24
N GLY A 50 -9.30 33.21 -18.46
CA GLY A 50 -8.71 34.54 -18.26
C GLY A 50 -7.27 34.76 -18.69
N HIS A 51 -6.75 34.05 -19.70
CA HIS A 51 -5.45 34.39 -20.29
C HIS A 51 -5.52 34.48 -21.81
N ASP A 52 -5.74 35.71 -22.26
CA ASP A 52 -5.54 36.18 -23.61
C ASP A 52 -4.06 35.99 -24.03
N GLU A 53 -3.86 35.23 -25.11
CA GLU A 53 -2.90 35.40 -26.21
C GLU A 53 -1.40 35.78 -25.96
N GLU A 54 -0.82 35.58 -24.78
CA GLU A 54 0.65 35.75 -24.56
C GLU A 54 1.28 34.60 -23.76
N TYR A 55 1.13 33.34 -24.20
CA TYR A 55 1.82 32.21 -23.56
C TYR A 55 2.28 31.12 -24.55
N THR A 56 3.14 31.51 -25.50
CA THR A 56 3.92 30.57 -26.34
C THR A 56 5.35 30.39 -25.83
N LYS A 57 5.56 30.47 -24.52
CA LYS A 57 6.83 30.07 -23.88
C LYS A 57 6.53 29.15 -22.72
N ILE A 58 6.42 27.87 -23.03
CA ILE A 58 6.55 26.80 -22.04
C ILE A 58 7.92 27.02 -21.39
N PRO A 59 8.02 27.30 -20.08
CA PRO A 59 9.31 27.39 -19.43
C PRO A 59 9.98 26.03 -19.52
N ASP A 60 11.21 25.99 -20.03
CA ASP A 60 11.95 24.75 -20.16
C ASP A 60 12.08 24.08 -18.79
N PRO A 61 11.79 22.78 -18.70
CA PRO A 61 11.84 22.09 -17.43
C PRO A 61 13.30 22.06 -16.91
N PRO A 62 13.52 22.21 -15.60
CA PRO A 62 14.85 22.44 -15.00
C PRO A 62 15.85 21.29 -15.23
N TYR A 63 15.40 20.15 -15.75
CA TYR A 63 16.22 18.97 -16.03
C TYR A 63 16.96 19.06 -17.39
N MET A 64 16.60 20.00 -18.26
CA MET A 64 17.22 20.14 -19.60
C MET A 64 18.59 20.85 -19.57
N ALA A 65 18.93 21.57 -18.49
CA ALA A 65 20.21 22.28 -18.37
C ALA A 65 21.43 21.37 -18.07
N ALA A 66 21.22 20.06 -17.85
CA ALA A 66 22.25 19.13 -17.39
C ALA A 66 22.60 18.02 -18.39
N LYS A 67 22.29 18.20 -19.68
CA LYS A 67 22.53 17.18 -20.72
C LYS A 67 23.58 17.60 -21.75
N GLU A 68 24.76 17.96 -21.26
CA GLU A 68 25.99 17.96 -22.07
C GLU A 68 27.07 17.23 -21.28
N ASN A 69 27.07 15.90 -21.44
CA ASN A 69 28.21 14.97 -21.34
C ASN A 69 27.64 13.55 -21.35
N SER A 70 27.27 13.10 -22.54
CA SER A 70 27.18 11.68 -22.86
C SER A 70 28.59 11.12 -22.93
N ASP A 71 28.81 10.04 -22.18
CA ASP A 71 29.66 8.87 -22.48
C ASP A 71 30.35 8.41 -21.19
N ILE A 72 29.90 7.28 -20.64
CA ILE A 72 30.70 6.19 -20.04
C ILE A 72 29.73 5.08 -19.61
N GLU A 73 29.80 4.00 -20.39
CA GLU A 73 29.71 2.57 -20.05
C GLU A 73 28.81 2.08 -18.89
N GLU A 74 27.85 1.25 -19.33
CA GLU A 74 27.36 0.01 -18.72
C GLU A 74 28.30 -0.65 -17.69
N LYS A 75 27.94 -0.56 -16.41
CA LYS A 75 28.26 -1.55 -15.38
C LYS A 75 27.05 -1.73 -14.47
N VAL A 76 26.33 -2.82 -14.71
CA VAL A 76 25.36 -3.38 -13.77
C VAL A 76 26.15 -3.84 -12.54
N THR A 77 26.05 -3.07 -11.46
CA THR A 77 26.56 -3.44 -10.14
C THR A 77 25.39 -3.63 -9.19
N ASP A 78 25.40 -4.77 -8.51
CA ASP A 78 24.51 -5.26 -7.46
C ASP A 78 24.41 -4.31 -6.23
N VAL A 79 23.99 -3.07 -6.43
CA VAL A 79 23.87 -2.01 -5.40
C VAL A 79 22.42 -1.50 -5.30
N GLU A 80 21.49 -2.08 -6.06
CA GLU A 80 20.10 -1.60 -6.14
C GLU A 80 19.14 -2.28 -5.15
N TRP A 81 19.60 -3.32 -4.44
CA TRP A 81 18.80 -3.96 -3.39
C TRP A 81 18.84 -3.22 -2.04
N ASP A 82 19.91 -2.48 -1.76
CA ASP A 82 20.03 -1.75 -0.49
C ASP A 82 19.18 -0.47 -0.48
N ASN A 83 19.01 0.20 -1.63
CA ASN A 83 18.21 1.43 -1.73
C ASN A 83 16.69 1.18 -1.71
N ALA A 84 16.22 0.00 -2.14
CA ALA A 84 14.79 -0.34 -2.10
C ALA A 84 14.28 -0.63 -0.67
N ILE A 85 15.18 -0.99 0.24
CA ILE A 85 14.84 -1.24 1.66
C ILE A 85 14.74 0.08 2.42
N GLU A 86 15.55 1.08 2.09
CA GLU A 86 15.48 2.43 2.68
C GLU A 86 14.16 3.14 2.34
N GLU A 87 13.68 3.06 1.10
CA GLU A 87 12.43 3.71 0.69
C GLU A 87 11.16 3.02 1.22
N ALA A 88 11.23 1.72 1.54
CA ALA A 88 10.13 1.00 2.18
C ALA A 88 10.01 1.28 3.69
N HIS A 89 11.09 1.72 4.33
CA HIS A 89 11.13 2.04 5.76
C HIS A 89 10.69 3.49 6.08
N GLU A 90 10.66 4.39 5.10
CA GLU A 90 10.34 5.81 5.31
C GLU A 90 8.83 6.14 5.25
N LYS A 91 7.96 5.20 4.84
CA LYS A 91 6.50 5.43 4.71
C LYS A 91 5.63 4.68 5.71
N GLN A 92 6.16 4.33 6.87
CA GLN A 92 5.34 3.87 7.99
C GLN A 92 5.27 4.96 9.06
N ASP A 93 4.61 6.06 8.71
CA ASP A 93 4.11 7.06 9.65
C ASP A 93 3.11 6.39 10.60
N VAL A 94 3.64 5.93 11.74
CA VAL A 94 2.88 5.69 12.95
C VAL A 94 2.67 7.04 13.63
N GLU A 95 1.86 7.89 13.00
CA GLU A 95 1.35 9.10 13.63
C GLU A 95 0.31 8.70 14.69
N GLY A 96 0.75 8.55 15.95
CA GLY A 96 -0.17 8.58 17.10
C GLY A 96 0.23 7.76 18.32
N ALA A 97 1.12 6.79 18.19
CA ALA A 97 1.58 6.00 19.34
C ALA A 97 2.96 6.47 19.79
N LYS A 98 2.99 7.26 20.89
CA LYS A 98 4.11 7.51 21.80
C LYS A 98 5.47 7.00 21.28
N LYS A 99 6.35 7.91 20.88
CA LYS A 99 7.69 7.64 20.31
C LYS A 99 8.52 6.60 21.06
N ASP A 100 8.24 6.37 22.35
CA ASP A 100 8.93 5.37 23.18
C ASP A 100 8.42 3.92 22.99
N SER A 101 7.25 3.72 22.37
CA SER A 101 6.64 2.40 22.17
C SER A 101 6.93 1.78 20.81
N ILE A 102 7.38 2.58 19.83
CA ILE A 102 7.65 2.07 18.48
C ILE A 102 8.99 1.33 18.40
N VAL A 103 10.01 1.82 19.10
CA VAL A 103 11.34 1.20 19.16
C VAL A 103 11.28 -0.23 19.69
N PRO A 104 10.63 -0.52 20.85
CA PRO A 104 10.53 -1.90 21.32
C PRO A 104 9.67 -2.76 20.39
N LEU A 105 8.65 -2.20 19.72
CA LEU A 105 7.83 -2.94 18.77
C LEU A 105 8.64 -3.36 17.52
N LEU A 106 9.44 -2.45 16.97
CA LEU A 106 10.33 -2.69 15.84
C LEU A 106 11.47 -3.65 16.21
N ALA A 107 12.07 -3.47 17.39
CA ALA A 107 13.09 -4.37 17.89
C ALA A 107 12.53 -5.80 18.10
N LEU A 108 11.30 -5.91 18.60
CA LEU A 108 10.64 -7.19 18.80
C LEU A 108 10.25 -7.85 17.49
N SER A 109 9.74 -7.09 16.51
CA SER A 109 9.38 -7.62 15.19
C SER A 109 10.62 -8.09 14.44
N LEU A 110 11.67 -7.27 14.39
CA LEU A 110 12.95 -7.61 13.77
C LEU A 110 13.64 -8.78 14.47
N GLY A 111 13.61 -8.78 15.80
CA GLY A 111 14.13 -9.91 16.59
C GLY A 111 13.37 -11.20 16.30
N SER A 112 12.04 -11.14 16.17
CA SER A 112 11.21 -12.31 15.85
C SER A 112 11.51 -12.87 14.47
N THR A 113 11.67 -12.03 13.45
CA THR A 113 12.00 -12.50 12.10
C THR A 113 13.39 -13.13 12.05
N LEU A 114 14.40 -12.49 12.64
CA LEU A 114 15.75 -13.03 12.76
C LEU A 114 15.79 -14.32 13.57
N PHE A 115 15.01 -14.41 14.65
CA PHE A 115 14.95 -15.61 15.48
C PHE A 115 14.33 -16.80 14.74
N ILE A 116 13.21 -16.59 14.04
CA ILE A 116 12.58 -17.62 13.22
C ILE A 116 13.52 -18.06 12.09
N PHE A 117 14.18 -17.11 11.44
CA PHE A 117 15.17 -17.41 10.40
C PHE A 117 16.36 -18.20 10.96
N GLY A 118 16.87 -17.81 12.13
CA GLY A 118 17.91 -18.54 12.85
C GLY A 118 17.50 -19.96 13.22
N MET A 119 16.26 -20.16 13.68
CA MET A 119 15.72 -21.51 13.88
C MET A 119 15.64 -22.28 12.57
N ALA A 120 15.17 -21.66 11.48
CA ALA A 120 15.13 -22.33 10.18
C ALA A 120 16.53 -22.76 9.73
N LEU A 121 17.54 -21.90 9.85
CA LEU A 121 18.93 -22.27 9.59
C LEU A 121 19.38 -23.41 10.50
N LEU A 122 19.07 -23.37 11.80
CA LEU A 122 19.49 -24.40 12.75
C LEU A 122 18.88 -25.78 12.45
N PHE A 123 17.62 -25.85 12.01
CA PHE A 123 16.95 -27.12 11.70
C PHE A 123 17.14 -27.60 10.26
N PHE A 124 17.37 -26.69 9.32
CA PHE A 124 17.44 -27.00 7.88
C PHE A 124 18.81 -26.73 7.26
N SER A 125 19.84 -26.39 8.05
CA SER A 125 21.22 -26.36 7.56
C SER A 125 21.72 -27.78 7.37
N ASP A 126 22.10 -28.10 6.14
CA ASP A 126 22.84 -29.30 5.81
C ASP A 126 24.21 -28.87 5.25
N ASN A 127 25.29 -29.31 5.88
CA ASN A 127 26.67 -28.94 5.53
C ASN A 127 26.95 -27.43 5.47
N GLY A 128 26.28 -26.61 6.28
CA GLY A 128 26.48 -25.15 6.31
C GLY A 128 25.76 -24.39 5.19
N PHE A 129 25.01 -25.10 4.33
CA PHE A 129 24.14 -24.49 3.34
C PHE A 129 22.68 -24.65 3.74
N PHE A 130 21.92 -23.57 3.59
CA PHE A 130 20.47 -23.60 3.75
C PHE A 130 19.84 -24.10 2.45
N THR A 131 19.54 -25.39 2.38
CA THR A 131 18.81 -25.97 1.25
C THR A 131 17.39 -26.28 1.69
N LEU A 132 16.48 -25.34 1.41
CA LEU A 132 15.06 -25.50 1.71
C LEU A 132 14.43 -26.48 0.70
N GLN A 133 14.63 -27.79 0.92
CA GLN A 133 13.94 -28.82 0.15
C GLN A 133 12.52 -28.98 0.68
N TRP A 134 11.58 -28.22 0.09
CA TRP A 134 10.18 -28.38 0.44
C TRP A 134 9.66 -29.71 -0.13
N ASN A 135 9.46 -30.69 0.74
CA ASN A 135 8.85 -31.94 0.32
C ASN A 135 7.36 -31.72 0.05
N ALA A 136 7.01 -31.55 -1.23
CA ALA A 136 5.64 -31.33 -1.68
C ALA A 136 4.68 -32.45 -1.23
N SER A 137 5.16 -33.66 -0.96
CA SER A 137 4.36 -34.77 -0.43
C SER A 137 3.75 -34.46 0.95
N ARG A 138 4.36 -33.55 1.72
CA ARG A 138 3.89 -33.16 3.05
C ARG A 138 2.93 -31.97 3.06
N TRP A 139 2.46 -31.51 1.90
CA TRP A 139 1.46 -30.43 1.79
C TRP A 139 0.23 -30.57 2.73
N PRO A 140 -0.33 -31.78 3.01
CA PRO A 140 -1.52 -31.89 3.85
C PRO A 140 -1.26 -31.52 5.31
N VAL A 141 -0.02 -31.73 5.79
CA VAL A 141 0.36 -31.39 7.17
C VAL A 141 0.28 -29.89 7.39
N TYR A 142 0.75 -29.10 6.42
CA TYR A 142 0.68 -27.64 6.48
C TYR A 142 -0.76 -27.13 6.47
N ILE A 143 -1.65 -27.76 5.70
CA ILE A 143 -3.09 -27.43 5.70
C ILE A 143 -3.71 -27.77 7.06
N ILE A 144 -3.43 -28.96 7.61
CA ILE A 144 -3.97 -29.40 8.90
C ILE A 144 -3.48 -28.53 10.06
N LEU A 145 -2.26 -28.00 10.01
CA LEU A 145 -1.75 -27.04 11.00
C LEU A 145 -2.24 -25.62 10.76
N GLY A 146 -2.39 -25.22 9.49
CA GLY A 146 -2.82 -23.89 9.09
C GLY A 146 -4.29 -23.61 9.45
N ILE A 147 -5.20 -24.51 9.09
CA ILE A 147 -6.65 -24.37 9.35
C ILE A 147 -6.97 -24.06 10.82
N PRO A 148 -6.50 -24.84 11.82
CA PRO A 148 -6.83 -24.58 13.22
C PRO A 148 -6.20 -23.27 13.71
N SER A 149 -4.98 -22.93 13.26
CA SER A 149 -4.36 -21.64 13.59
C SER A 149 -5.17 -20.46 13.05
N LEU A 150 -5.68 -20.59 11.83
CA LEU A 150 -6.51 -19.58 11.16
C LEU A 150 -7.88 -19.44 11.84
N ILE A 151 -8.53 -20.55 12.19
CA ILE A 151 -9.78 -20.55 12.98
C ILE A 151 -9.55 -19.91 14.35
N PHE A 152 -8.44 -20.23 15.01
CA PHE A 152 -8.11 -19.68 16.32
C PHE A 152 -7.89 -18.16 16.26
N GLY A 153 -7.12 -17.69 15.28
CA GLY A 153 -6.90 -16.27 15.02
C GLY A 153 -8.21 -15.54 14.73
N TRP A 154 -9.05 -16.10 13.85
CA TRP A 154 -10.36 -15.53 13.53
C TRP A 154 -11.26 -15.39 14.75
N ARG A 155 -11.30 -16.41 15.62
CA ARG A 155 -12.11 -16.36 16.85
C ARG A 155 -11.65 -15.25 17.78
N LYS A 156 -10.34 -15.06 17.93
CA LYS A 156 -9.78 -13.98 18.76
C LYS A 156 -10.09 -12.61 18.19
N LEU A 157 -10.04 -12.44 16.86
CA LEU A 157 -10.39 -11.18 16.21
C LEU A 157 -11.86 -10.79 16.43
N LYS A 158 -12.78 -11.75 16.29
CA LYS A 158 -14.22 -11.54 16.55
C LYS A 158 -14.53 -11.16 17.99
N THR A 159 -13.72 -11.59 18.95
CA THR A 159 -13.90 -11.20 20.36
C THR A 159 -13.50 -9.74 20.61
N LEU A 160 -12.56 -9.20 19.85
CA LEU A 160 -12.13 -7.80 19.96
C LEU A 160 -13.14 -6.83 19.32
N ASP A 161 -13.84 -7.23 18.26
CA ASP A 161 -14.84 -6.41 17.56
C ASP A 161 -16.12 -6.18 18.38
N HIS A 162 -16.35 -7.00 19.40
CA HIS A 162 -17.54 -6.95 20.26
C HIS A 162 -17.29 -6.28 21.63
N SER A 163 -16.08 -5.77 21.89
CA SER A 163 -15.68 -5.13 23.15
C SER A 163 -15.33 -3.67 22.97
#